data_AF-A0A2P8AKP0-F1
#
_entry.id   AF-A0A2P8AKP0-F1
#
_cell.length_a   1.000
_cell.length_b   1.000
_cell.length_c   1.000
_cell.angle_alpha   90.00
_cell.angle_beta   90.00
_cell.angle_gamma   90.00
#
_symmetry.space_group_name_H-M   'P 1'
#
loop_
_entity.id
_entity.type
_entity.pdbx_description
1 polymer ?
#
loop_
_entity_poly.entity_id
_entity_poly.type
_entity_poly.pdbx_seq_one_letter_code
_entity_poly.pdbx_strand_id
1 'polypeptide(L)'
;MLTSRRGADTPGAAELLADLAALGVDCRVARCDAADRAGMADLLADLRRDGPPLRAVVHAAGVSEVVPLAETTLEDLAYVIGPKLAGAELLDELLDGVELDAFVLFSSIAAVWGSGGQGAYAAGNAYLDALAERRRAHGLAATSVAWGPWTESGMFGEDAPEQLRRRGLRVMPPGLAMAGLRHALAAGDTCVTVADVDWATFHPLFTALRPSPLLADLPAVRALAARPAEPAGPAAPTGRDLVAELRPLPAEERRAALLDMVRTDAAKVLGHPSADAVDADRGFLDLGFDSLTAVELRNLLTAATGHELSTTVVFDHPTPAALADHLYAELFPDEGDPGEGGDEETVRRVLAAIPLDRLRQAGLLDQLLRLGRDTAGPAPTVGAPPAAPEGEIRDLDVAGLVRMALEGSDS
;
A
#
# COMPACT_ATOMS: atom_id res chain seq x y z
N MET A 1 -4.46 -18.61 37.85
CA MET A 1 -5.14 -19.64 37.03
C MET A 1 -4.86 -19.33 35.57
N LEU A 2 -4.48 -20.33 34.78
CA LEU A 2 -4.31 -20.26 33.32
C LEU A 2 -5.27 -21.26 32.68
N THR A 3 -5.95 -20.85 31.61
CA THR A 3 -6.92 -21.69 30.91
C THR A 3 -6.56 -21.84 29.44
N SER A 4 -6.66 -23.06 28.93
CA SER A 4 -6.58 -23.31 27.49
C SER A 4 -7.29 -24.63 27.14
N ARG A 5 -7.59 -24.84 25.86
CA ARG A 5 -8.15 -26.12 25.37
C ARG A 5 -7.25 -27.32 25.62
N ARG A 6 -5.93 -27.10 25.75
CA ARG A 6 -4.91 -28.13 26.04
C ARG A 6 -4.63 -28.25 27.54
N GLY A 7 -4.90 -27.22 28.34
CA GLY A 7 -4.61 -27.22 29.77
C GLY A 7 -3.13 -27.52 30.04
N ALA A 8 -2.86 -28.44 30.97
CA ALA A 8 -1.51 -28.86 31.35
C ALA A 8 -0.73 -29.54 30.21
N ASP A 9 -1.41 -30.03 29.16
CA ASP A 9 -0.78 -30.63 27.97
C ASP A 9 -0.25 -29.57 26.98
N THR A 10 -0.32 -28.28 27.34
CA THR A 10 0.27 -27.20 26.54
C THR A 10 1.81 -27.31 26.59
N PRO A 11 2.51 -27.33 25.45
CA PRO A 11 3.98 -27.33 25.44
C PRO A 11 4.55 -26.17 26.26
N GLY A 12 5.55 -26.46 27.10
CA GLY A 12 6.17 -25.48 28.01
C GLY A 12 5.37 -25.15 29.28
N ALA A 13 4.15 -25.71 29.47
CA ALA A 13 3.34 -25.40 30.65
C ALA A 13 4.00 -25.83 31.97
N ALA A 14 4.65 -26.99 32.01
CA ALA A 14 5.32 -27.48 33.23
C ALA A 14 6.50 -26.58 33.64
N GLU A 15 7.29 -26.12 32.66
CA GLU A 15 8.42 -25.21 32.86
C GLU A 15 7.92 -23.85 33.36
N LEU A 16 6.90 -23.28 32.69
CA LEU A 16 6.28 -22.02 33.11
C LEU A 16 5.71 -22.10 34.53
N LEU A 17 5.07 -23.22 34.90
CA LEU A 17 4.55 -23.41 36.26
C LEU A 17 5.68 -23.47 37.29
N ALA A 18 6.79 -24.12 36.98
CA ALA A 18 7.96 -24.17 37.85
C ALA A 18 8.58 -22.76 38.02
N ASP A 19 8.69 -21.99 36.95
CA ASP A 19 9.21 -20.62 36.99
C ASP A 19 8.31 -19.69 37.82
N LEU A 20 6.99 -19.77 37.64
CA LEU A 20 6.03 -19.02 38.44
C LEU A 20 6.06 -19.42 39.92
N ALA A 21 6.19 -20.71 40.21
CA ALA A 21 6.33 -21.20 41.59
C ALA A 21 7.62 -20.71 42.24
N ALA A 22 8.74 -20.64 41.50
CA ALA A 22 10.00 -20.07 41.97
C ALA A 22 9.90 -18.58 42.31
N LEU A 23 8.97 -17.86 41.68
CA LEU A 23 8.61 -16.47 41.98
C LEU A 23 7.58 -16.34 43.12
N GLY A 24 7.15 -17.45 43.72
CA GLY A 24 6.17 -17.48 44.80
C GLY A 24 4.71 -17.34 44.36
N VAL A 25 4.42 -17.57 43.07
CA VAL A 25 3.07 -17.50 42.51
C VAL A 25 2.40 -18.88 42.54
N ASP A 26 1.29 -19.01 43.26
CA ASP A 26 0.42 -20.20 43.14
C ASP A 26 -0.34 -20.15 41.81
N CYS A 27 0.19 -20.86 40.82
CA CYS A 27 -0.40 -20.95 39.50
C CYS A 27 -0.97 -22.35 39.24
N ARG A 28 -2.23 -22.39 38.82
CA ARG A 28 -2.95 -23.60 38.38
C ARG A 28 -3.27 -23.48 36.91
N VAL A 29 -3.23 -24.61 36.19
CA VAL A 29 -3.65 -24.70 34.79
C VAL A 29 -4.89 -25.56 34.70
N ALA A 30 -5.95 -25.04 34.07
CA ALA A 30 -7.17 -25.75 33.81
C ALA A 30 -7.37 -25.95 32.30
N ARG A 31 -7.86 -27.13 31.95
CA ARG A 31 -8.33 -27.41 30.59
C ARG A 31 -9.75 -26.86 30.46
N CYS A 32 -9.88 -25.71 29.80
CA CYS A 32 -11.16 -25.02 29.64
C CYS A 32 -11.11 -24.22 28.33
N ASP A 33 -12.14 -24.35 27.52
CA ASP A 33 -12.36 -23.47 26.36
C ASP A 33 -13.03 -22.19 26.86
N ALA A 34 -12.50 -21.03 26.47
CA ALA A 34 -13.07 -19.75 26.85
C ALA A 34 -14.51 -19.58 26.32
N ALA A 35 -14.87 -20.26 25.22
CA ALA A 35 -16.21 -20.21 24.66
C ALA A 35 -17.17 -21.28 25.24
N ASP A 36 -16.70 -22.19 26.10
CA ASP A 36 -17.55 -23.20 26.74
C ASP A 36 -18.21 -22.64 28.01
N ARG A 37 -19.50 -22.34 27.91
CA ARG A 37 -20.31 -21.81 29.02
C ARG A 37 -20.30 -22.70 30.25
N ALA A 38 -20.50 -24.00 30.09
CA ALA A 38 -20.62 -24.91 31.22
C ALA A 38 -19.27 -25.05 31.92
N GLY A 39 -18.21 -25.33 31.15
CA GLY A 39 -16.86 -25.44 31.67
C GLY A 39 -16.35 -24.16 32.34
N MET A 40 -16.64 -22.98 31.78
CA MET A 40 -16.25 -21.71 32.39
C MET A 40 -17.04 -21.41 33.67
N ALA A 41 -18.34 -21.70 33.70
CA ALA A 41 -19.16 -21.52 34.90
C ALA A 41 -18.69 -22.42 36.05
N ASP A 42 -18.40 -23.69 35.76
CA ASP A 42 -17.86 -24.65 36.74
C ASP A 42 -16.49 -24.20 37.26
N LEU A 43 -15.59 -23.77 36.36
CA LEU A 43 -14.27 -23.26 36.74
C LEU A 43 -14.36 -22.03 37.64
N LEU A 44 -15.24 -21.07 37.32
CA LEU A 44 -15.46 -19.88 38.14
C LEU A 44 -16.08 -20.22 39.50
N ALA A 45 -16.99 -21.20 39.55
CA ALA A 45 -17.56 -21.69 40.81
C ALA A 45 -16.51 -22.35 41.70
N ASP A 46 -15.62 -23.17 41.13
CA ASP A 46 -14.50 -23.79 41.85
C ASP A 46 -13.50 -22.75 42.38
N LEU A 47 -13.16 -21.74 41.57
CA LEU A 47 -12.31 -20.64 42.00
C LEU A 47 -12.92 -19.84 43.17
N ARG A 48 -14.24 -19.62 43.15
CA ARG A 48 -14.95 -18.94 44.24
C ARG A 48 -14.99 -19.78 45.53
N ARG A 49 -15.04 -21.11 45.42
CA ARG A 49 -15.11 -22.02 46.56
C ARG A 49 -13.74 -22.23 47.23
N ASP A 50 -12.70 -22.45 46.42
CA ASP A 50 -11.43 -23.01 46.89
C ASP A 50 -10.26 -21.99 46.87
N GLY A 51 -10.52 -20.73 46.47
CA GLY A 51 -9.49 -19.73 46.23
C GLY A 51 -9.81 -18.34 46.79
N PRO A 52 -8.84 -17.41 46.70
CA PRO A 52 -9.10 -16.00 46.98
C PRO A 52 -10.11 -15.42 45.97
N PRO A 53 -10.80 -14.32 46.31
CA PRO A 53 -11.71 -13.65 45.39
C PRO A 53 -11.03 -13.35 44.05
N LEU A 54 -11.72 -13.63 42.94
CA LEU A 54 -11.24 -13.26 41.61
C LEU A 54 -11.22 -11.73 41.50
N ARG A 55 -10.04 -11.15 41.27
CA ARG A 55 -9.85 -9.69 41.15
C ARG A 55 -9.48 -9.24 39.74
N ALA A 56 -8.95 -10.11 38.91
CA ALA A 56 -8.50 -9.74 37.58
C ALA A 56 -8.77 -10.85 36.55
N VAL A 57 -9.14 -10.42 35.35
CA VAL A 57 -9.28 -11.29 34.17
C VAL A 57 -8.44 -10.73 33.04
N VAL A 58 -7.75 -11.61 32.33
CA VAL A 58 -7.01 -11.29 31.11
C VAL A 58 -7.49 -12.21 30.00
N HIS A 59 -8.23 -11.67 29.04
CA HIS A 59 -8.70 -12.39 27.87
C HIS A 59 -7.67 -12.26 26.74
N ALA A 60 -6.80 -13.26 26.65
CA ALA A 60 -5.78 -13.40 25.61
C ALA A 60 -6.06 -14.56 24.63
N ALA A 61 -7.25 -15.16 24.71
CA ALA A 61 -7.65 -16.20 23.77
C ALA A 61 -7.88 -15.60 22.38
N GLY A 62 -7.29 -16.21 21.36
CA GLY A 62 -7.46 -15.78 19.98
C GLY A 62 -6.67 -16.63 19.02
N VAL A 63 -7.13 -16.65 17.78
CA VAL A 63 -6.40 -17.17 16.63
C VAL A 63 -6.27 -16.04 15.60
N SER A 64 -5.25 -16.11 14.77
CA SER A 64 -5.04 -15.16 13.69
C SER A 64 -4.83 -15.94 12.41
N GLU A 65 -5.55 -15.56 11.36
CA GLU A 65 -5.33 -16.01 9.99
C GLU A 65 -5.25 -14.78 9.09
N VAL A 66 -4.49 -14.92 8.01
CA VAL A 66 -4.31 -13.88 6.99
C VAL A 66 -4.92 -14.40 5.71
N VAL A 67 -6.14 -13.93 5.40
CA VAL A 67 -6.89 -14.30 4.21
C VAL A 67 -7.46 -13.01 3.59
N PRO A 68 -7.24 -12.74 2.28
CA PRO A 68 -7.85 -11.61 1.61
C PRO A 68 -9.37 -11.59 1.80
N LEU A 69 -9.95 -10.39 1.92
CA LEU A 69 -11.39 -10.27 2.18
C LEU A 69 -12.24 -10.92 1.07
N ALA A 70 -11.77 -10.88 -0.19
CA ALA A 70 -12.44 -11.49 -1.34
C ALA A 70 -12.48 -13.03 -1.28
N GLU A 71 -11.57 -13.64 -0.51
CA GLU A 71 -11.43 -15.09 -0.36
C GLU A 71 -11.93 -15.59 1.01
N THR A 72 -12.25 -14.67 1.93
CA THR A 72 -12.72 -15.03 3.28
C THR A 72 -14.14 -15.61 3.20
N THR A 73 -14.29 -16.87 3.62
CA THR A 73 -15.61 -17.49 3.77
C THR A 73 -16.27 -17.13 5.10
N LEU A 74 -17.56 -17.43 5.25
CA LEU A 74 -18.26 -17.25 6.52
C LEU A 74 -17.72 -18.20 7.60
N GLU A 75 -17.28 -19.38 7.21
CA GLU A 75 -16.64 -20.36 8.06
C GLU A 75 -15.30 -19.85 8.59
N ASP A 76 -14.46 -19.26 7.73
CA ASP A 76 -13.18 -18.64 8.13
C ASP A 76 -13.43 -17.48 9.10
N LEU A 77 -14.43 -16.64 8.80
CA LEU A 77 -14.84 -15.54 9.66
C LEU A 77 -15.26 -16.04 11.05
N ALA A 78 -16.13 -17.05 11.11
CA ALA A 78 -16.60 -17.64 12.35
C ALA A 78 -15.47 -18.29 13.16
N TYR A 79 -14.53 -18.95 12.47
CA TYR A 79 -13.36 -19.57 13.08
C TYR A 79 -12.43 -18.54 13.74
N VAL A 80 -12.12 -17.43 13.04
CA VAL A 80 -11.20 -16.41 13.54
C VAL A 80 -11.83 -15.58 14.67
N ILE A 81 -13.09 -15.19 14.51
CA ILE A 81 -13.76 -14.27 15.43
C ILE A 81 -14.31 -15.01 16.66
N GLY A 82 -14.84 -16.22 16.48
CA GLY A 82 -15.60 -16.96 17.49
C GLY A 82 -14.91 -17.08 18.86
N PRO A 83 -13.65 -17.56 18.94
CA PRO A 83 -12.96 -17.73 20.22
C PRO A 83 -12.77 -16.42 21.01
N LYS A 84 -12.52 -15.30 20.32
CA LYS A 84 -12.39 -13.98 20.96
C LYS A 84 -13.73 -13.47 21.46
N LEU A 85 -14.74 -13.49 20.60
CA LEU A 85 -16.05 -12.91 20.90
C LEU A 85 -16.77 -13.71 21.97
N ALA A 86 -16.99 -14.99 21.71
CA ALA A 86 -17.76 -15.85 22.60
C ALA A 86 -17.11 -15.92 23.99
N GLY A 87 -15.77 -15.99 24.04
CA GLY A 87 -15.05 -16.01 25.31
C GLY A 87 -15.15 -14.69 26.07
N ALA A 88 -15.02 -13.55 25.40
CA ALA A 88 -15.12 -12.26 26.06
C ALA A 88 -16.56 -11.94 26.53
N GLU A 89 -17.57 -12.25 25.71
CA GLU A 89 -18.99 -12.11 26.07
C GLU A 89 -19.36 -13.00 27.26
N LEU A 90 -18.94 -14.26 27.23
CA LEU A 90 -19.22 -15.19 28.30
C LEU A 90 -18.58 -14.76 29.62
N LEU A 91 -17.34 -14.27 29.58
CA LEU A 91 -16.66 -13.73 30.76
C LEU A 91 -17.34 -12.45 31.26
N ASP A 92 -17.81 -11.57 30.38
CA ASP A 92 -18.57 -10.36 30.72
C ASP A 92 -19.85 -10.73 31.49
N GLU A 93 -20.60 -11.73 30.99
CA GLU A 93 -21.85 -12.19 31.60
C GLU A 93 -21.64 -12.94 32.92
N LEU A 94 -20.74 -13.94 32.96
CA LEU A 94 -20.56 -14.79 34.16
C LEU A 94 -19.91 -14.06 35.34
N LEU A 95 -19.30 -12.90 35.07
CA LEU A 95 -18.65 -12.05 36.06
C LEU A 95 -19.46 -10.78 36.36
N ASP A 96 -20.71 -10.70 35.89
CA ASP A 96 -21.62 -9.65 36.32
C ASP A 96 -21.80 -9.69 37.85
N GLY A 97 -21.77 -8.51 38.47
CA GLY A 97 -21.78 -8.36 39.94
C GLY A 97 -20.50 -8.80 40.67
N VAL A 98 -19.45 -9.27 39.98
CA VAL A 98 -18.15 -9.56 40.59
C VAL A 98 -17.29 -8.30 40.58
N GLU A 99 -16.81 -7.87 41.75
CA GLU A 99 -15.88 -6.75 41.86
C GLU A 99 -14.48 -7.14 41.35
N LEU A 100 -14.16 -6.66 40.13
CA LEU A 100 -12.85 -6.82 39.50
C LEU A 100 -12.05 -5.51 39.56
N ASP A 101 -10.77 -5.61 39.92
CA ASP A 101 -9.79 -4.54 39.78
C ASP A 101 -9.38 -4.35 38.31
N ALA A 102 -9.41 -5.43 37.50
CA ALA A 102 -9.05 -5.38 36.09
C ALA A 102 -9.82 -6.40 35.23
N PHE A 103 -10.23 -5.99 34.04
CA PHE A 103 -10.75 -6.86 32.98
C PHE A 103 -10.04 -6.47 31.69
N VAL A 104 -8.96 -7.18 31.35
CA VAL A 104 -8.06 -6.83 30.26
C VAL A 104 -8.39 -7.64 29.02
N LEU A 105 -8.60 -6.96 27.90
CA LEU A 105 -8.83 -7.56 26.60
C LEU A 105 -7.59 -7.34 25.72
N PHE A 106 -7.03 -8.43 25.21
CA PHE A 106 -5.89 -8.35 24.29
C PHE A 106 -6.42 -8.14 22.87
N SER A 107 -6.46 -6.89 22.43
CA SER A 107 -6.83 -6.46 21.08
C SER A 107 -5.58 -6.37 20.19
N SER A 108 -5.71 -5.80 18.99
CA SER A 108 -4.61 -5.63 18.03
C SER A 108 -4.75 -4.31 17.28
N ILE A 109 -3.60 -3.74 16.88
CA ILE A 109 -3.54 -2.60 15.94
C ILE A 109 -4.34 -2.82 14.65
N ALA A 110 -4.57 -4.09 14.25
CA ALA A 110 -5.41 -4.41 13.10
C ALA A 110 -6.85 -3.90 13.25
N ALA A 111 -7.39 -3.81 14.48
CA ALA A 111 -8.70 -3.21 14.74
C ALA A 111 -8.71 -1.67 14.67
N VAL A 112 -7.54 -1.05 14.88
CA VAL A 112 -7.41 0.42 14.98
C VAL A 112 -7.32 1.05 13.60
N TRP A 113 -6.41 0.56 12.75
CA TRP A 113 -6.18 1.13 11.42
C TRP A 113 -6.38 0.14 10.26
N GLY A 114 -6.61 -1.14 10.54
CA GLY A 114 -6.76 -2.17 9.51
C GLY A 114 -5.43 -2.76 9.05
N SER A 115 -5.45 -4.01 8.60
CA SER A 115 -4.27 -4.67 8.04
C SER A 115 -4.69 -5.58 6.88
N GLY A 116 -3.88 -5.58 5.82
CA GLY A 116 -4.16 -6.36 4.60
C GLY A 116 -4.31 -7.85 4.92
N GLY A 117 -5.38 -8.46 4.42
CA GLY A 117 -5.70 -9.87 4.69
C GLY A 117 -6.13 -10.19 6.13
N GLN A 118 -6.28 -9.21 7.02
CA GLN A 118 -6.67 -9.45 8.42
C GLN A 118 -8.09 -8.95 8.72
N GLY A 119 -9.01 -9.02 7.75
CA GLY A 119 -10.38 -8.49 7.90
C GLY A 119 -11.15 -9.13 9.07
N ALA A 120 -11.19 -10.46 9.13
CA ALA A 120 -11.82 -11.20 10.21
C ALA A 120 -11.17 -10.91 11.58
N TYR A 121 -9.84 -10.92 11.61
CA TYR A 121 -9.07 -10.64 12.83
C TYR A 121 -9.29 -9.21 13.34
N ALA A 122 -9.30 -8.22 12.45
CA ALA A 122 -9.59 -6.83 12.78
C ALA A 122 -11.00 -6.68 13.36
N ALA A 123 -12.01 -7.32 12.75
CA ALA A 123 -13.38 -7.29 13.26
C ALA A 123 -13.50 -7.90 14.66
N GLY A 124 -12.83 -9.05 14.90
CA GLY A 124 -12.83 -9.69 16.22
C GLY A 124 -12.19 -8.83 17.31
N ASN A 125 -11.11 -8.13 16.99
CA ASN A 125 -10.43 -7.23 17.91
C ASN A 125 -11.22 -5.92 18.14
N ALA A 126 -11.84 -5.36 17.10
CA ALA A 126 -12.69 -4.18 17.21
C ALA A 126 -13.92 -4.43 18.10
N TYR A 127 -14.44 -5.67 18.08
CA TYR A 127 -15.48 -6.07 19.03
C TYR A 127 -14.99 -5.99 20.49
N LEU A 128 -13.76 -6.44 20.78
CA LEU A 128 -13.19 -6.37 22.13
C LEU A 128 -13.05 -4.91 22.59
N ASP A 129 -12.64 -4.02 21.69
CA ASP A 129 -12.55 -2.58 21.98
C ASP A 129 -13.94 -2.03 22.34
N ALA A 130 -14.98 -2.38 21.56
CA ALA A 130 -16.36 -1.98 21.85
C ALA A 130 -16.91 -2.59 23.15
N LEU A 131 -16.53 -3.83 23.48
CA LEU A 131 -16.90 -4.47 24.75
C LEU A 131 -16.28 -3.74 25.94
N ALA A 132 -15.03 -3.30 25.86
CA ALA A 132 -14.39 -2.54 26.91
C ALA A 132 -15.11 -1.20 27.16
N GLU A 133 -15.46 -0.48 26.09
CA GLU A 133 -16.27 0.74 26.17
C GLU A 133 -17.64 0.48 26.83
N ARG A 134 -18.34 -0.59 26.40
CA ARG A 134 -19.63 -0.99 26.97
C ARG A 134 -19.54 -1.28 28.46
N ARG A 135 -18.51 -2.00 28.90
CA ARG A 135 -18.29 -2.31 30.33
C ARG A 135 -18.04 -1.04 31.13
N ARG A 136 -17.19 -0.14 30.64
CA ARG A 136 -16.88 1.14 31.29
C ARG A 136 -18.10 2.05 31.38
N ALA A 137 -18.95 2.07 30.35
CA ALA A 137 -20.21 2.82 30.39
C ALA A 137 -21.17 2.33 31.49
N HIS A 138 -21.06 1.08 31.92
CA HIS A 138 -21.80 0.52 33.07
C HIS A 138 -21.04 0.63 34.41
N GLY A 139 -19.93 1.36 34.45
CA GLY A 139 -19.11 1.51 35.65
C GLY A 139 -18.26 0.28 36.01
N LEU A 140 -18.17 -0.70 35.11
CA LEU A 140 -17.36 -1.91 35.32
C LEU A 140 -15.93 -1.69 34.80
N ALA A 141 -14.95 -2.32 35.46
CA ALA A 141 -13.57 -2.30 34.99
C ALA A 141 -13.46 -2.97 33.61
N ALA A 142 -12.76 -2.31 32.68
CA ALA A 142 -12.30 -2.88 31.42
C ALA A 142 -11.16 -2.07 30.78
N THR A 143 -10.17 -2.75 30.22
CA THR A 143 -9.09 -2.15 29.43
C THR A 143 -8.83 -3.03 28.21
N SER A 144 -9.11 -2.52 27.01
CA SER A 144 -8.67 -3.12 25.76
C SER A 144 -7.34 -2.53 25.33
N VAL A 145 -6.36 -3.40 25.09
CA VAL A 145 -5.04 -2.98 24.59
C VAL A 145 -4.86 -3.49 23.17
N ALA A 146 -4.82 -2.55 22.22
CA ALA A 146 -4.50 -2.83 20.82
C ALA A 146 -2.99 -2.93 20.65
N TRP A 147 -2.48 -4.17 20.67
CA TRP A 147 -1.05 -4.44 20.60
C TRP A 147 -0.49 -4.36 19.18
N GLY A 148 0.67 -3.72 19.03
CA GLY A 148 1.61 -3.98 17.94
C GLY A 148 2.31 -5.33 18.09
N PRO A 149 3.15 -5.75 17.14
CA PRO A 149 3.78 -7.07 17.15
C PRO A 149 4.83 -7.20 18.27
N TRP A 150 4.97 -8.41 18.85
CA TRP A 150 5.97 -8.71 19.89
C TRP A 150 6.98 -9.74 19.38
N THR A 151 8.22 -9.68 19.88
CA THR A 151 9.33 -10.57 19.47
C THR A 151 9.06 -12.06 19.68
N GLU A 152 8.27 -12.42 20.71
CA GLU A 152 8.05 -13.81 21.16
C GLU A 152 6.54 -14.17 21.19
N SER A 153 5.73 -13.54 20.34
CA SER A 153 4.26 -13.68 20.40
C SER A 153 3.70 -15.04 19.97
N GLY A 154 4.49 -15.88 19.28
CA GLY A 154 4.03 -17.14 18.68
C GLY A 154 2.95 -16.97 17.60
N MET A 155 2.59 -15.73 17.24
CA MET A 155 1.54 -15.39 16.27
C MET A 155 2.05 -15.19 14.85
N PHE A 156 3.37 -15.10 14.65
CA PHE A 156 3.97 -14.92 13.33
C PHE A 156 5.19 -15.84 13.17
N GLY A 157 5.46 -16.27 11.93
CA GLY A 157 6.60 -17.14 11.59
C GLY A 157 7.96 -16.43 11.63
N GLU A 158 9.05 -17.18 11.47
CA GLU A 158 10.44 -16.70 11.65
C GLU A 158 10.80 -15.47 10.78
N ASP A 159 10.25 -15.35 9.57
CA ASP A 159 10.53 -14.23 8.65
C ASP A 159 9.64 -12.98 8.88
N ALA A 160 8.58 -13.10 9.68
CA ALA A 160 7.60 -12.03 9.86
C ALA A 160 8.14 -10.74 10.50
N PRO A 161 9.11 -10.75 11.44
CA PRO A 161 9.66 -9.52 12.02
C PRO A 161 10.28 -8.59 10.98
N GLU A 162 10.98 -9.15 9.98
CA GLU A 162 11.60 -8.34 8.92
C GLU A 162 10.54 -7.76 7.98
N GLN A 163 9.51 -8.55 7.62
CA GLN A 163 8.38 -8.06 6.82
C GLN A 163 7.61 -6.94 7.53
N LEU A 164 7.35 -7.08 8.83
CA LEU A 164 6.69 -6.05 9.64
C LEU A 164 7.54 -4.77 9.70
N ARG A 165 8.86 -4.92 9.87
CA ARG A 165 9.79 -3.79 9.89
C ARG A 165 9.78 -3.01 8.57
N ARG A 166 9.72 -3.71 7.42
CA ARG A 166 9.58 -3.08 6.10
C ARG A 166 8.29 -2.29 5.94
N ARG A 167 7.24 -2.68 6.67
CA ARG A 167 5.96 -1.96 6.74
C ARG A 167 5.96 -0.83 7.77
N GLY A 168 7.07 -0.60 8.48
CA GLY A 168 7.18 0.41 9.53
C GLY A 168 6.64 -0.02 10.90
N LEU A 169 6.36 -1.31 11.11
CA LEU A 169 5.96 -1.87 12.40
C LEU A 169 7.14 -2.60 13.05
N ARG A 170 7.58 -2.13 14.22
CA ARG A 170 8.71 -2.73 14.93
C ARG A 170 8.20 -3.70 16.00
N VAL A 171 8.88 -4.84 16.11
CA VAL A 171 8.58 -5.84 17.15
C VAL A 171 9.02 -5.32 18.52
N MET A 172 8.12 -5.39 19.50
CA MET A 172 8.40 -4.96 20.87
C MET A 172 8.87 -6.13 21.75
N PRO A 173 9.88 -5.94 22.61
CA PRO A 173 10.20 -6.88 23.67
C PRO A 173 9.02 -7.00 24.66
N PRO A 174 8.66 -8.20 25.15
CA PRO A 174 7.54 -8.39 26.07
C PRO A 174 7.61 -7.51 27.32
N GLY A 175 8.81 -7.30 27.88
CA GLY A 175 9.00 -6.43 29.05
C GLY A 175 8.56 -4.98 28.82
N LEU A 176 8.79 -4.44 27.61
CA LEU A 176 8.36 -3.09 27.24
C LEU A 176 6.84 -3.04 27.05
N ALA A 177 6.27 -4.04 26.37
CA ALA A 177 4.83 -4.13 26.16
C ALA A 177 4.07 -4.26 27.51
N MET A 178 4.57 -5.07 28.43
CA MET A 178 4.01 -5.21 29.78
C MET A 178 4.15 -3.93 30.62
N ALA A 179 5.19 -3.12 30.39
CA ALA A 179 5.27 -1.79 30.99
C ALA A 179 4.17 -0.87 30.47
N GLY A 180 3.84 -0.97 29.18
CA GLY A 180 2.68 -0.30 28.57
C GLY A 180 1.35 -0.72 29.20
N LEU A 181 1.10 -2.02 29.37
CA LEU A 181 -0.10 -2.51 30.06
C LEU A 181 -0.19 -1.94 31.49
N ARG A 182 0.90 -1.95 32.25
CA ARG A 182 0.93 -1.39 33.60
C ARG A 182 0.58 0.10 33.61
N HIS A 183 1.07 0.86 32.63
CA HIS A 183 0.73 2.28 32.50
C HIS A 183 -0.76 2.48 32.21
N ALA A 184 -1.30 1.74 31.25
CA ALA A 184 -2.72 1.81 30.86
C ALA A 184 -3.65 1.51 32.04
N LEU A 185 -3.34 0.45 32.80
CA LEU A 185 -4.10 0.09 34.00
C LEU A 185 -4.03 1.16 35.09
N ALA A 186 -2.86 1.76 35.30
CA ALA A 186 -2.67 2.82 36.29
C ALA A 186 -3.36 4.14 35.89
N ALA A 187 -3.40 4.45 34.59
CA ALA A 187 -4.09 5.62 34.05
C ALA A 187 -5.62 5.43 34.02
N GLY A 188 -6.10 4.19 34.10
CA GLY A 188 -7.53 3.88 34.00
C GLY A 188 -8.03 3.92 32.56
N ASP A 189 -7.16 3.69 31.57
CA ASP A 189 -7.52 3.70 30.15
C ASP A 189 -8.56 2.63 29.83
N THR A 190 -9.50 2.97 28.96
CA THR A 190 -10.48 2.04 28.40
C THR A 190 -9.95 1.35 27.17
N CYS A 191 -9.56 2.10 26.14
CA CYS A 191 -8.99 1.59 24.89
C CYS A 191 -7.67 2.31 24.62
N VAL A 192 -6.58 1.55 24.49
CA VAL A 192 -5.24 2.11 24.25
C VAL A 192 -4.49 1.29 23.22
N THR A 193 -3.75 1.98 22.35
CA THR A 193 -2.83 1.34 21.39
C THR A 193 -1.41 1.38 21.94
N VAL A 194 -0.75 0.22 21.96
CA VAL A 194 0.66 0.10 22.35
C VAL A 194 1.40 -0.56 21.21
N ALA A 195 2.15 0.23 20.45
CA ALA A 195 2.92 -0.23 19.30
C ALA A 195 4.16 0.65 19.08
N ASP A 196 5.25 0.05 18.62
CA ASP A 196 6.42 0.78 18.10
C ASP A 196 6.29 0.92 16.59
N VAL A 197 6.06 2.16 16.14
CA VAL A 197 5.76 2.49 14.75
C VAL A 197 6.76 3.49 14.21
N ASP A 198 7.41 3.11 13.11
CA ASP A 198 8.16 4.03 12.27
C ASP A 198 7.20 4.78 11.34
N TRP A 199 6.69 5.92 11.80
CA TRP A 199 5.72 6.69 11.03
C TRP A 199 6.24 7.18 9.68
N ALA A 200 7.56 7.37 9.52
CA ALA A 200 8.14 7.78 8.25
C ALA A 200 8.02 6.68 7.18
N THR A 201 8.02 5.41 7.60
CA THR A 201 7.83 4.25 6.72
C THR A 201 6.36 3.84 6.64
N PHE A 202 5.68 3.78 7.78
CA PHE A 202 4.31 3.26 7.89
C PHE A 202 3.29 4.17 7.20
N HIS A 203 3.37 5.49 7.43
CA HIS A 203 2.33 6.42 6.93
C HIS A 203 2.23 6.45 5.40
N PRO A 204 3.33 6.62 4.64
CA PRO A 204 3.26 6.61 3.17
C PRO A 204 2.70 5.29 2.61
N LEU A 205 3.11 4.15 3.17
CA LEU A 205 2.62 2.83 2.76
C LEU A 205 1.13 2.66 3.06
N PHE A 206 0.70 3.05 4.27
CA PHE A 206 -0.69 2.98 4.70
C PHE A 206 -1.62 3.81 3.79
N THR A 207 -1.17 4.97 3.33
CA THR A 207 -1.96 5.86 2.47
C THR A 207 -1.70 5.68 0.97
N ALA A 208 -0.85 4.73 0.57
CA ALA A 208 -0.38 4.60 -0.82
C ALA A 208 -1.51 4.31 -1.82
N LEU A 209 -2.42 3.40 -1.46
CA LEU A 209 -3.57 3.04 -2.31
C LEU A 209 -4.81 3.88 -2.01
N ARG A 210 -4.98 4.29 -0.75
CA ARG A 210 -6.15 5.05 -0.31
C ARG A 210 -5.71 6.12 0.69
N PRO A 211 -5.84 7.41 0.34
CA PRO A 211 -5.63 8.49 1.29
C PRO A 211 -6.51 8.30 2.53
N SER A 212 -5.94 8.53 3.71
CA SER A 212 -6.65 8.36 4.98
C SER A 212 -6.26 9.45 5.97
N PRO A 213 -7.23 10.17 6.56
CA PRO A 213 -6.96 11.19 7.57
C PRO A 213 -6.67 10.58 8.95
N LEU A 214 -6.85 9.26 9.14
CA LEU A 214 -6.81 8.59 10.45
C LEU A 214 -5.58 8.92 11.30
N LEU A 215 -4.42 9.04 10.65
CA LEU A 215 -3.12 9.23 11.31
C LEU A 215 -2.58 10.66 11.14
N ALA A 216 -3.30 11.53 10.43
CA ALA A 216 -2.83 12.85 10.03
C ALA A 216 -2.57 13.79 11.22
N ASP A 217 -3.27 13.56 12.33
CA ASP A 217 -3.16 14.39 13.53
C ASP A 217 -2.03 13.98 14.48
N LEU A 218 -1.38 12.85 14.23
CA LEU A 218 -0.24 12.42 15.03
C LEU A 218 0.93 13.41 14.87
N PRO A 219 1.53 13.91 15.96
CA PRO A 219 2.63 14.88 15.87
C PRO A 219 3.79 14.42 14.99
N ALA A 220 4.15 13.13 15.06
CA ALA A 220 5.19 12.55 14.23
C ALA A 220 4.83 12.58 12.74
N VAL A 221 3.56 12.35 12.38
CA VAL A 221 3.08 12.40 10.98
C VAL A 221 2.98 13.84 10.49
N ARG A 222 2.46 14.77 11.30
CA ARG A 222 2.44 16.21 10.97
C ARG A 222 3.85 16.74 10.70
N ALA A 223 4.84 16.29 11.47
CA ALA A 223 6.23 16.67 11.26
C ALA A 223 6.77 16.16 9.91
N LEU A 224 6.28 15.04 9.37
CA LEU A 224 6.65 14.58 8.03
C LEU A 224 6.10 15.49 6.94
N ALA A 225 4.85 15.95 7.07
CA ALA A 225 4.21 16.85 6.10
C ALA A 225 4.73 18.31 6.18
N ALA A 226 5.16 18.74 7.37
CA ALA A 226 5.70 20.09 7.60
C ALA A 226 7.18 20.22 7.22
N ARG A 227 7.88 19.11 6.96
CA ARG A 227 9.18 19.20 6.28
C ARG A 227 8.91 19.75 4.88
N PRO A 228 9.61 20.82 4.47
CA PRO A 228 9.65 21.15 3.04
C PRO A 228 9.94 19.86 2.29
N ALA A 229 9.29 19.63 1.16
CA ALA A 229 9.87 18.76 0.16
C ALA A 229 11.24 19.39 -0.13
N GLU A 230 12.28 18.92 0.55
CA GLU A 230 13.63 19.16 0.07
C GLU A 230 13.58 18.62 -1.36
N PRO A 231 13.85 19.44 -2.38
CA PRO A 231 13.95 18.92 -3.74
C PRO A 231 14.92 17.78 -3.63
N ALA A 232 14.47 16.54 -3.88
CA ALA A 232 15.18 15.30 -3.58
C ALA A 232 16.68 15.56 -3.60
N GLY A 233 17.23 15.88 -2.42
CA GLY A 233 18.64 16.22 -2.32
C GLY A 233 19.32 14.95 -2.81
N PRO A 234 20.31 15.04 -3.73
CA PRO A 234 20.83 13.86 -4.43
C PRO A 234 21.06 12.81 -3.37
N ALA A 235 20.26 11.74 -3.45
CA ALA A 235 20.31 10.66 -2.48
C ALA A 235 21.79 10.28 -2.35
N ALA A 236 22.29 10.20 -1.12
CA ALA A 236 23.65 9.72 -0.90
C ALA A 236 23.85 8.45 -1.76
N PRO A 237 24.88 8.40 -2.61
CA PRO A 237 24.94 7.46 -3.72
C PRO A 237 25.16 6.05 -3.17
N THR A 238 24.06 5.33 -2.96
CA THR A 238 24.05 3.87 -2.83
C THR A 238 23.41 3.19 -4.03
N GLY A 239 22.82 3.95 -4.96
CA GLY A 239 22.49 3.50 -6.29
C GLY A 239 23.68 3.76 -7.20
N ARG A 240 24.29 2.70 -7.73
CA ARG A 240 24.96 2.80 -9.03
C ARG A 240 23.98 3.50 -9.97
N ASP A 241 24.44 4.43 -10.79
CA ASP A 241 23.64 5.00 -11.86
C ASP A 241 23.39 3.88 -12.89
N LEU A 242 22.36 3.07 -12.63
CA LEU A 242 22.00 1.88 -13.40
C LEU A 242 21.81 2.26 -14.88
N VAL A 243 21.26 3.45 -15.14
CA VAL A 243 21.10 3.99 -16.48
C VAL A 243 22.47 4.24 -17.13
N ALA A 244 23.44 4.80 -16.39
CA ALA A 244 24.81 4.96 -16.90
C ALA A 244 25.56 3.63 -17.07
N GLU A 245 25.29 2.62 -16.24
CA GLU A 245 25.88 1.28 -16.38
C GLU A 245 25.30 0.49 -17.55
N LEU A 246 24.01 0.66 -17.85
CA LEU A 246 23.32 -0.04 -18.93
C LEU A 246 23.51 0.64 -20.30
N ARG A 247 23.66 1.97 -20.35
CA ARG A 247 23.84 2.74 -21.60
C ARG A 247 25.00 2.25 -22.50
N PRO A 248 26.16 1.78 -22.02
CA PRO A 248 27.21 1.24 -22.91
C PRO A 248 26.90 -0.16 -23.47
N LEU A 249 25.91 -0.89 -22.94
CA LEU A 249 25.58 -2.24 -23.39
C LEU A 249 24.73 -2.22 -24.68
N PRO A 250 24.75 -3.28 -25.51
CA PRO A 250 23.80 -3.49 -26.60
C PRO A 250 22.35 -3.56 -26.08
N ALA A 251 21.37 -3.18 -26.92
CA ALA A 251 19.95 -3.14 -26.56
C ALA A 251 19.41 -4.46 -25.95
N GLU A 252 19.80 -5.60 -26.54
CA GLU A 252 19.43 -6.93 -26.05
C GLU A 252 19.98 -7.21 -24.64
N GLU A 253 21.22 -6.80 -24.37
CA GLU A 253 21.86 -6.99 -23.06
C GLU A 253 21.24 -6.06 -22.00
N ARG A 254 20.78 -4.87 -22.39
CA ARG A 254 20.03 -3.96 -21.51
C ARG A 254 18.68 -4.52 -21.13
N ARG A 255 17.91 -5.05 -22.10
CA ARG A 255 16.61 -5.70 -21.84
C ARG A 255 16.76 -6.91 -20.92
N ALA A 256 17.77 -7.75 -21.17
CA ALA A 256 18.07 -8.90 -20.32
C ALA A 256 18.43 -8.48 -18.88
N ALA A 257 19.21 -7.41 -18.71
CA ALA A 257 19.57 -6.89 -17.38
C ALA A 257 18.36 -6.30 -16.62
N LEU A 258 17.47 -5.58 -17.33
CA LEU A 258 16.24 -5.07 -16.73
C LEU A 258 15.29 -6.20 -16.34
N LEU A 259 15.18 -7.26 -17.15
CA LEU A 259 14.39 -8.44 -16.82
C LEU A 259 14.94 -9.17 -15.59
N ASP A 260 16.26 -9.36 -15.52
CA ASP A 260 16.91 -9.97 -14.36
C ASP A 260 16.69 -9.18 -13.07
N MET A 261 16.74 -7.84 -13.16
CA MET A 261 16.42 -6.95 -12.05
C MET A 261 14.97 -7.10 -11.59
N VAL A 262 14.00 -7.04 -12.52
CA VAL A 262 12.57 -7.19 -12.20
C VAL A 262 12.30 -8.56 -11.54
N ARG A 263 12.88 -9.64 -12.06
CA ARG A 263 12.73 -10.99 -11.48
C ARG A 263 13.41 -11.11 -10.12
N THR A 264 14.57 -10.48 -9.93
CA THR A 264 15.29 -10.43 -8.65
C THR A 264 14.48 -9.70 -7.59
N ASP A 265 13.93 -8.54 -7.91
CA ASP A 265 13.12 -7.76 -6.96
C ASP A 265 11.76 -8.42 -6.71
N ALA A 266 11.16 -9.05 -7.72
CA ALA A 266 9.95 -9.85 -7.54
C ALA A 266 10.19 -11.06 -6.63
N ALA A 267 11.32 -11.76 -6.79
CA ALA A 267 11.71 -12.86 -5.91
C ALA A 267 11.88 -12.40 -4.45
N LYS A 268 12.50 -11.23 -4.22
CA LYS A 268 12.65 -10.65 -2.88
C LYS A 268 11.31 -10.31 -2.23
N VAL A 269 10.35 -9.83 -3.01
CA VAL A 269 9.00 -9.48 -2.53
C VAL A 269 8.20 -10.74 -2.19
N LEU A 270 8.30 -11.79 -3.00
CA LEU A 270 7.63 -13.07 -2.79
C LEU A 270 8.33 -14.02 -1.80
N GLY A 271 9.52 -13.65 -1.30
CA GLY A 271 10.30 -14.49 -0.38
C GLY A 271 10.95 -15.70 -1.06
N HIS A 272 11.17 -15.64 -2.38
CA HIS A 272 11.88 -16.67 -3.12
C HIS A 272 13.40 -16.51 -3.00
N PRO A 273 14.16 -17.62 -3.02
CA PRO A 273 15.61 -17.60 -2.83
C PRO A 273 16.39 -17.04 -4.03
N SER A 274 15.79 -17.00 -5.23
CA SER A 274 16.44 -16.49 -6.44
C SER A 274 15.44 -16.00 -7.49
N ALA A 275 15.93 -15.21 -8.45
CA ALA A 275 15.18 -14.73 -9.62
C ALA A 275 14.68 -15.88 -10.52
N ASP A 276 15.38 -17.03 -10.53
CA ASP A 276 15.01 -18.21 -11.31
C ASP A 276 13.68 -18.82 -10.90
N ALA A 277 13.25 -18.58 -9.65
CA ALA A 277 11.95 -19.04 -9.14
C ALA A 277 10.77 -18.22 -9.70
N VAL A 278 11.04 -17.06 -10.30
CA VAL A 278 10.03 -16.17 -10.90
C VAL A 278 10.04 -16.38 -12.41
N ASP A 279 8.96 -16.92 -12.96
CA ASP A 279 8.80 -17.09 -14.41
C ASP A 279 8.58 -15.72 -15.09
N ALA A 280 9.31 -15.45 -16.17
CA ALA A 280 9.30 -14.15 -16.86
C ALA A 280 7.97 -13.86 -17.58
N ASP A 281 7.27 -14.90 -18.04
CA ASP A 281 6.05 -14.78 -18.84
C ASP A 281 4.78 -15.02 -18.02
N ARG A 282 4.93 -15.44 -16.76
CA ARG A 282 3.81 -15.70 -15.87
C ARG A 282 3.32 -14.40 -15.24
N GLY A 283 1.99 -14.26 -15.15
CA GLY A 283 1.37 -13.09 -14.53
C GLY A 283 1.77 -12.94 -13.06
N PHE A 284 2.02 -11.71 -12.61
CA PHE A 284 2.35 -11.40 -11.23
C PHE A 284 1.27 -11.94 -10.26
N LEU A 285 -0.02 -11.82 -10.61
CA LEU A 285 -1.12 -12.38 -9.82
C LEU A 285 -1.00 -13.90 -9.65
N ASP A 286 -0.67 -14.62 -10.72
CA ASP A 286 -0.50 -16.07 -10.68
C ASP A 286 0.77 -16.50 -9.93
N LEU A 287 1.72 -15.59 -9.77
CA LEU A 287 2.94 -15.75 -8.97
C LEU A 287 2.72 -15.43 -7.48
N GLY A 288 1.51 -14.98 -7.10
CA GLY A 288 1.17 -14.65 -5.72
C GLY A 288 1.35 -13.18 -5.36
N PHE A 289 1.47 -12.29 -6.35
CA PHE A 289 1.36 -10.86 -6.08
C PHE A 289 -0.09 -10.47 -5.75
N ASP A 290 -0.20 -9.63 -4.74
CA ASP A 290 -1.38 -8.91 -4.31
C ASP A 290 -1.15 -7.39 -4.43
N SER A 291 -2.14 -6.60 -4.01
CA SER A 291 -2.05 -5.14 -4.09
C SER A 291 -0.92 -4.53 -3.25
N LEU A 292 -0.41 -5.23 -2.23
CA LEU A 292 0.64 -4.72 -1.33
C LEU A 292 2.03 -5.06 -1.88
N THR A 293 2.23 -6.31 -2.29
CA THR A 293 3.46 -6.78 -2.93
C THR A 293 3.71 -6.08 -4.27
N ALA A 294 2.67 -5.73 -5.02
CA ALA A 294 2.78 -4.89 -6.23
C ALA A 294 3.37 -3.50 -5.93
N VAL A 295 2.95 -2.89 -4.82
CA VAL A 295 3.47 -1.60 -4.34
C VAL A 295 4.92 -1.72 -3.89
N GLU A 296 5.27 -2.81 -3.20
CA GLU A 296 6.64 -3.08 -2.75
C GLU A 296 7.59 -3.26 -3.94
N LEU A 297 7.21 -4.05 -4.96
CA LEU A 297 8.00 -4.21 -6.19
C LEU A 297 8.19 -2.87 -6.91
N ARG A 298 7.12 -2.09 -7.07
CA ARG A 298 7.20 -0.75 -7.68
C ARG A 298 8.15 0.19 -6.93
N ASN A 299 8.17 0.13 -5.60
CA ASN A 299 9.10 0.93 -4.78
C ASN A 299 10.55 0.49 -4.96
N LEU A 300 10.81 -0.83 -5.00
CA LEU A 300 12.15 -1.37 -5.26
C LEU A 300 12.66 -0.94 -6.63
N LEU A 301 11.82 -1.06 -7.66
CA LEU A 301 12.16 -0.66 -9.02
C LEU A 301 12.41 0.85 -9.12
N THR A 302 11.56 1.68 -8.52
CA THR A 302 11.76 3.15 -8.46
C THR A 302 13.09 3.51 -7.81
N ALA A 303 13.46 2.81 -6.72
CA ALA A 303 14.73 3.03 -6.04
C ALA A 303 15.95 2.57 -6.85
N ALA A 304 15.80 1.49 -7.64
CA ALA A 304 16.87 0.94 -8.47
C ALA A 304 17.09 1.74 -9.77
N THR A 305 16.03 2.23 -10.39
CA THR A 305 16.09 2.94 -11.67
C THR A 305 16.19 4.45 -11.52
N GLY A 306 15.79 5.00 -10.36
CA GLY A 306 15.67 6.45 -10.15
C GLY A 306 14.52 7.08 -10.96
N HIS A 307 13.67 6.28 -11.59
CA HIS A 307 12.52 6.73 -12.38
C HIS A 307 11.23 6.56 -11.57
N GLU A 308 10.38 7.59 -11.52
CA GLU A 308 9.07 7.48 -10.90
C GLU A 308 8.16 6.57 -11.73
N LEU A 309 7.65 5.50 -11.13
CA LEU A 309 6.74 4.56 -11.77
C LEU A 309 5.31 4.78 -11.29
N SER A 310 4.34 4.62 -12.21
CA SER A 310 2.92 4.68 -11.88
C SER A 310 2.55 3.71 -10.76
N THR A 311 1.59 4.10 -9.92
CA THR A 311 1.01 3.24 -8.89
C THR A 311 0.36 1.97 -9.45
N THR A 312 -0.01 1.97 -10.73
CA THR A 312 -0.65 0.85 -11.43
C THR A 312 0.31 0.02 -12.28
N VAL A 313 1.62 0.33 -12.27
CA VAL A 313 2.59 -0.23 -13.24
C VAL A 313 2.62 -1.76 -13.30
N VAL A 314 2.46 -2.45 -12.16
CA VAL A 314 2.42 -3.93 -12.09
C VAL A 314 1.11 -4.50 -12.66
N PHE A 315 0.03 -3.73 -12.68
CA PHE A 315 -1.24 -4.11 -13.29
C PHE A 315 -1.28 -3.76 -14.78
N ASP A 316 -0.70 -2.63 -15.15
CA ASP A 316 -0.58 -2.19 -16.55
C ASP A 316 0.40 -3.10 -17.32
N HIS A 317 1.40 -3.64 -16.63
CA HIS A 317 2.40 -4.57 -17.14
C HIS A 317 2.42 -5.85 -16.30
N PRO A 318 1.50 -6.80 -16.56
CA PRO A 318 1.17 -7.88 -15.64
C PRO A 318 2.18 -9.01 -15.56
N THR A 319 3.27 -8.99 -16.35
CA THR A 319 4.34 -10.01 -16.31
C THR A 319 5.70 -9.35 -16.07
N PRO A 320 6.68 -10.07 -15.47
CA PRO A 320 8.05 -9.56 -15.34
C PRO A 320 8.66 -9.09 -16.66
N ALA A 321 8.42 -9.81 -17.77
CA ALA A 321 8.85 -9.42 -19.10
C ALA A 321 8.22 -8.10 -19.57
N ALA A 322 6.88 -7.97 -19.46
CA ALA A 322 6.18 -6.75 -19.88
C ALA A 322 6.61 -5.52 -19.05
N LEU A 323 6.88 -5.71 -17.76
CA LEU A 323 7.35 -4.64 -16.88
C LEU A 323 8.79 -4.23 -17.21
N ALA A 324 9.66 -5.19 -17.54
CA ALA A 324 11.02 -4.90 -17.99
C ALA A 324 11.04 -4.14 -19.33
N ASP A 325 10.15 -4.49 -20.26
CA ASP A 325 10.02 -3.77 -21.54
C ASP A 325 9.50 -2.34 -21.37
N HIS A 326 8.55 -2.13 -20.46
CA HIS A 326 8.08 -0.78 -20.11
C HIS A 326 9.21 0.06 -19.50
N LEU A 327 9.98 -0.51 -18.55
CA LEU A 327 11.15 0.16 -17.99
C LEU A 327 12.19 0.49 -19.06
N TYR A 328 12.41 -0.41 -20.03
CA TYR A 328 13.30 -0.13 -21.15
C TYR A 328 12.84 1.08 -21.97
N ALA A 329 11.55 1.16 -22.29
CA ALA A 329 10.98 2.26 -23.06
C ALA A 329 11.08 3.61 -22.33
N GLU A 330 10.83 3.63 -21.01
CA GLU A 330 10.94 4.84 -20.18
C GLU A 330 12.39 5.30 -19.99
N LEU A 331 13.34 4.36 -19.83
CA LEU A 331 14.75 4.68 -19.57
C LEU A 331 15.57 4.96 -20.84
N PHE A 332 15.11 4.46 -21.99
CA PHE A 332 15.76 4.64 -23.30
C PHE A 332 14.76 5.11 -24.38
N PRO A 333 14.12 6.29 -24.21
CA PRO A 333 13.06 6.76 -25.10
C PRO A 333 13.54 7.05 -26.54
N ASP A 334 14.84 7.35 -26.71
CA ASP A 334 15.46 7.61 -28.02
C ASP A 334 15.75 6.33 -28.83
N GLU A 335 15.56 5.15 -28.23
CA GLU A 335 15.82 3.83 -28.86
C GLU A 335 14.60 2.89 -28.78
N GLY A 336 13.40 3.43 -28.57
CA GLY A 336 12.14 2.71 -28.74
C GLY A 336 12.04 2.10 -30.14
N ASP A 337 11.57 0.85 -30.20
CA ASP A 337 11.48 0.02 -31.40
C ASP A 337 11.00 0.78 -32.67
N PRO A 338 11.66 0.64 -33.85
CA PRO A 338 11.20 1.16 -35.13
C PRO A 338 9.86 0.58 -35.65
N GLY A 339 9.05 -0.02 -34.77
CA GLY A 339 7.92 -0.89 -35.12
C GLY A 339 6.53 -0.26 -35.07
N GLU A 340 6.30 0.84 -34.35
CA GLU A 340 4.92 1.39 -34.18
C GLU A 340 4.79 2.91 -34.42
N GLY A 341 5.87 3.59 -34.80
CA GLY A 341 5.77 4.90 -35.46
C GLY A 341 5.66 4.65 -36.96
N GLY A 342 4.45 4.75 -37.52
CA GLY A 342 4.26 4.61 -38.97
C GLY A 342 5.31 5.44 -39.71
N ASP A 343 6.14 4.76 -40.51
CA ASP A 343 7.19 5.33 -41.35
C ASP A 343 6.73 6.69 -41.88
N GLU A 344 7.56 7.74 -41.79
CA GLU A 344 7.19 9.09 -42.24
C GLU A 344 6.68 9.05 -43.69
N GLU A 345 7.19 8.11 -44.48
CA GLU A 345 6.74 7.76 -45.83
C GLU A 345 5.31 7.17 -45.86
N THR A 346 4.95 6.31 -44.90
CA THR A 346 3.61 5.73 -44.73
C THR A 346 2.61 6.77 -44.23
N VAL A 347 2.98 7.62 -43.26
CA VAL A 347 2.13 8.74 -42.81
C VAL A 347 1.90 9.72 -43.96
N ARG A 348 2.94 10.08 -44.72
CA ARG A 348 2.83 10.94 -45.90
C ARG A 348 1.95 10.31 -46.99
N ARG A 349 2.04 8.99 -47.21
CA ARG A 349 1.18 8.25 -48.15
C ARG A 349 -0.28 8.20 -47.71
N VAL A 350 -0.54 7.95 -46.43
CA VAL A 350 -1.90 7.88 -45.87
C VAL A 350 -2.56 9.27 -45.92
N LEU A 351 -1.85 10.32 -45.52
CA LEU A 351 -2.34 11.70 -45.62
C LEU A 351 -2.66 12.10 -47.07
N ALA A 352 -1.84 11.68 -48.04
CA ALA A 352 -2.08 11.95 -49.46
C ALA A 352 -3.26 11.15 -50.05
N ALA A 353 -3.60 10.00 -49.46
CA ALA A 353 -4.66 9.11 -49.95
C ALA A 353 -6.06 9.44 -49.40
N ILE A 354 -6.18 10.24 -48.33
CA ILE A 354 -7.47 10.60 -47.74
C ILE A 354 -8.14 11.72 -48.56
N PRO A 355 -9.37 11.53 -49.06
CA PRO A 355 -10.11 12.60 -49.74
C PRO A 355 -10.38 13.80 -48.81
N LEU A 356 -10.19 15.02 -49.31
CA LEU A 356 -10.37 16.26 -48.54
C LEU A 356 -11.75 16.39 -47.86
N ASP A 357 -12.80 15.82 -48.47
CA ASP A 357 -14.16 15.86 -47.93
C ASP A 357 -14.29 15.04 -46.64
N ARG A 358 -13.53 13.94 -46.51
CA ARG A 358 -13.47 13.13 -45.28
C ARG A 358 -12.75 13.88 -44.16
N LEU A 359 -11.67 14.60 -44.49
CA LEU A 359 -10.96 15.45 -43.52
C LEU A 359 -11.82 16.61 -43.02
N ARG A 360 -12.66 17.17 -43.90
CA ARG A 360 -13.61 18.24 -43.54
C ARG A 360 -14.74 17.72 -42.64
N GLN A 361 -15.32 16.55 -42.94
CA GLN A 361 -16.35 15.93 -42.10
C GLN A 361 -15.83 15.52 -40.72
N ALA A 362 -14.57 15.11 -40.63
CA ALA A 362 -13.92 14.76 -39.37
C ALA A 362 -13.46 15.97 -38.55
N GLY A 363 -13.59 17.21 -39.07
CA GLY A 363 -13.10 18.42 -38.41
C GLY A 363 -11.57 18.55 -38.35
N LEU A 364 -10.83 17.72 -39.08
CA LEU A 364 -9.37 17.63 -39.05
C LEU A 364 -8.68 18.57 -40.05
N LEU A 365 -9.42 19.03 -41.07
CA LEU A 365 -8.86 19.86 -42.15
C LEU A 365 -8.28 21.18 -41.63
N ASP A 366 -8.99 21.87 -40.74
CA ASP A 366 -8.54 23.16 -40.19
C ASP A 366 -7.35 23.01 -39.25
N GLN A 367 -7.24 21.87 -38.54
CA GLN A 367 -6.09 21.57 -37.69
C GLN A 367 -4.85 21.28 -38.53
N LEU A 368 -4.98 20.50 -39.61
CA LEU A 368 -3.87 20.23 -40.54
C LEU A 368 -3.37 21.50 -41.23
N LEU A 369 -4.27 22.39 -41.64
CA LEU A 369 -3.90 23.69 -42.24
C LEU A 369 -3.20 24.62 -41.24
N ARG A 370 -3.57 24.56 -39.96
CA ARG A 370 -2.91 25.34 -38.91
C ARG A 370 -1.48 24.82 -38.66
N LEU A 371 -1.32 23.51 -38.53
CA LEU A 371 -0.01 22.85 -38.41
C LEU A 371 0.92 23.13 -39.60
N GLY A 372 0.38 23.12 -40.83
CA GLY A 372 1.14 23.45 -42.04
C GLY A 372 1.58 24.92 -42.12
N ARG A 373 0.86 25.85 -41.48
CA ARG A 373 1.24 27.26 -41.39
C ARG A 373 2.30 27.51 -40.32
N ASP A 374 2.26 26.76 -39.24
CA ASP A 374 3.23 26.87 -38.14
C ASP A 374 4.59 26.23 -38.50
N THR A 375 4.62 25.33 -39.48
CA THR A 375 5.85 24.69 -40.00
C THR A 375 6.45 25.38 -41.23
N ALA A 376 5.68 26.22 -41.93
CA ALA A 376 6.20 27.07 -42.99
C ALA A 376 6.89 28.30 -42.37
N GLY A 377 8.22 28.24 -42.22
CA GLY A 377 9.04 29.43 -41.97
C GLY A 377 8.78 30.53 -43.01
N PRO A 378 9.19 31.79 -42.75
CA PRO A 378 8.80 32.93 -43.55
C PRO A 378 9.20 32.73 -45.01
N ALA A 379 8.25 32.96 -45.92
CA ALA A 379 8.44 32.85 -47.36
C ALA A 379 9.69 33.63 -47.82
N PRO A 380 10.46 33.12 -48.81
CA PRO A 380 11.56 33.87 -49.38
C PRO A 380 11.01 35.16 -50.02
N THR A 381 11.57 36.28 -49.60
CA THR A 381 11.28 37.62 -50.14
C THR A 381 11.65 37.66 -51.63
N VAL A 382 10.66 37.54 -52.50
CA VAL A 382 10.77 37.95 -53.90
C VAL A 382 10.73 39.47 -53.93
N GLY A 383 11.74 40.06 -54.58
CA GLY A 383 12.09 41.47 -54.51
C GLY A 383 10.95 42.43 -54.88
N ALA A 384 10.92 43.55 -54.16
CA ALA A 384 10.07 44.69 -54.44
C ALA A 384 10.37 45.30 -55.82
N PRO A 385 9.36 45.55 -56.67
CA PRO A 385 9.48 46.53 -57.73
C PRO A 385 9.41 47.95 -57.15
N PRO A 386 10.03 48.95 -57.81
CA PRO A 386 10.22 50.28 -57.26
C PRO A 386 8.89 51.02 -57.11
N ALA A 387 8.71 51.65 -55.95
CA ALA A 387 7.57 52.51 -55.66
C ALA A 387 7.77 53.92 -56.23
N ALA A 388 6.81 54.40 -57.03
CA ALA A 388 6.20 55.73 -56.99
C ALA A 388 5.26 55.95 -58.20
N PRO A 389 4.24 56.85 -58.15
CA PRO A 389 3.65 57.55 -56.99
C PRO A 389 2.14 57.28 -56.84
N GLU A 390 1.64 57.12 -55.61
CA GLU A 390 0.22 56.96 -55.26
C GLU A 390 -0.61 58.28 -55.35
N GLY A 391 -0.35 59.10 -56.37
CA GLY A 391 -0.89 60.47 -56.47
C GLY A 391 -2.11 60.68 -57.37
N GLU A 392 -2.37 59.84 -58.38
CA GLU A 392 -3.25 60.28 -59.49
C GLU A 392 -4.49 59.40 -59.77
N ILE A 393 -4.71 58.28 -59.05
CA ILE A 393 -5.88 57.41 -59.31
C ILE A 393 -7.17 57.95 -58.66
N ARG A 394 -7.06 58.80 -57.62
CA ARG A 394 -8.24 59.34 -56.92
C ARG A 394 -8.93 60.49 -57.66
N ASP A 395 -8.29 61.08 -58.68
CA ASP A 395 -8.81 62.24 -59.42
C ASP A 395 -9.16 61.93 -60.89
N LEU A 396 -9.06 60.67 -61.33
CA LEU A 396 -9.40 60.27 -62.69
C LEU A 396 -10.90 59.99 -62.83
N ASP A 397 -11.52 60.59 -63.85
CA ASP A 397 -12.89 60.28 -64.23
C ASP A 397 -13.02 58.87 -64.83
N VAL A 398 -14.26 58.40 -64.97
CA VAL A 398 -14.56 57.05 -65.47
C VAL A 398 -13.96 56.80 -66.87
N ALA A 399 -13.75 57.85 -67.67
CA ALA A 399 -13.12 57.73 -68.99
C ALA A 399 -11.59 57.55 -68.91
N GLY A 400 -10.94 58.06 -67.85
CA GLY A 400 -9.54 57.81 -67.53
C GLY A 400 -9.26 56.37 -67.08
N LEU A 401 -10.13 55.82 -66.22
CA LEU A 401 -10.01 54.45 -65.71
C LEU A 401 -10.18 53.38 -66.81
N VAL A 402 -11.07 53.60 -67.78
CA VAL A 402 -11.31 52.65 -68.88
C VAL A 402 -10.12 52.60 -69.86
N ARG A 403 -9.39 53.69 -70.05
CA ARG A 403 -8.21 53.71 -70.93
C ARG A 403 -7.04 52.96 -70.31
N MET A 404 -6.84 53.12 -69.00
CA MET A 404 -5.79 52.45 -68.24
C MET A 404 -5.99 50.93 -68.13
N ALA A 405 -7.25 50.46 -68.16
CA ALA A 405 -7.58 49.03 -68.14
C ALA A 405 -7.43 48.33 -69.50
N LEU A 406 -7.47 49.06 -70.62
CA LEU A 406 -7.36 48.50 -71.97
C LEU A 406 -5.92 48.45 -72.50
N GLU A 407 -4.99 49.24 -71.93
CA GLU A 407 -3.57 49.22 -72.32
C GLU A 407 -2.74 48.20 -71.52
N GLY A 408 -3.32 47.56 -70.49
CA GLY A 408 -2.65 46.57 -69.63
C GLY A 408 -2.71 45.12 -70.12
N SER A 409 -3.29 44.86 -71.30
CA SER A 409 -3.42 43.52 -71.90
C SER A 409 -2.73 43.45 -73.26
N ASP A 410 -1.40 43.57 -73.25
CA ASP A 410 -0.48 42.96 -74.22
C ASP A 410 0.97 43.20 -73.77
N SER A 411 1.53 42.27 -72.97
CA SER A 411 2.95 41.88 -72.92
C SER A 411 3.16 40.72 -71.97
#